data_AF-A0A937DKG9-F1
#
_entry.id   AF-A0A937DKG9-F1
#
_cell.length_a   1.000
_cell.length_b   1.000
_cell.length_c   1.000
_cell.angle_alpha   90.00
_cell.angle_beta   90.00
_cell.angle_gamma   90.00
#
_symmetry.space_group_name_H-M   'P 1'
#
loop_
_entity.id
_entity.type
_entity.pdbx_description
1 polymer ?
#
loop_
_entity_poly.entity_id
_entity_poly.type
_entity_poly.pdbx_seq_one_letter_code
_entity_poly.pdbx_strand_id
1 'polypeptide(L)'
;MFKNDSSVAMGQVLLTLALVMTVPTDRCLAVAVGNEPAAGTSSAPAAPATPPGATGSAPSGPKPLVAYPHPLISEVLFAVPTGTSGDANQDGTRDATGDEFVELVNPHDKPINLRGYRLVDKSLGKGNALSFTFPECTLQPGEVAVVFNGYKGNIPGPVGDSGHAAESNPKFSNARVFSMKGQSTKTSFSNTADAVLLFAPGVSAGGASTSAVQIVRWGKVDSLPAAGLNEEAPATGKGSVQRESMTGPLAVHPPEGSVSFSPGKFGIGSAPKPDPSTGKPGDSKVGEKDKGNSAKKPPTKTPTSKEHEKEKDTPKDRP
;
A
#
# COMPACT_ATOMS: atom_id res chain seq x y z
N MET A 1 -38.75 40.20 -38.74
CA MET A 1 -37.58 40.48 -37.88
C MET A 1 -38.06 40.62 -36.44
N PHE A 2 -37.80 39.64 -35.58
CA PHE A 2 -38.03 39.77 -34.13
C PHE A 2 -36.69 40.01 -33.45
N LYS A 3 -36.53 41.18 -32.81
CA LYS A 3 -35.49 41.46 -31.81
C LYS A 3 -36.19 41.43 -30.45
N ASN A 4 -35.81 40.48 -29.60
CA ASN A 4 -36.15 40.47 -28.19
C ASN A 4 -34.90 40.90 -27.42
N ASP A 5 -34.90 42.13 -26.94
CA ASP A 5 -34.05 42.56 -25.83
C ASP A 5 -34.93 42.55 -24.57
N SER A 6 -34.54 41.78 -23.57
CA SER A 6 -35.11 41.88 -22.22
C SER A 6 -34.01 41.63 -21.20
N SER A 7 -33.49 42.75 -20.70
CA SER A 7 -32.71 42.87 -19.48
C SER A 7 -33.60 42.52 -18.28
N VAL A 8 -33.17 41.57 -17.44
CA VAL A 8 -33.73 41.37 -16.08
C VAL A 8 -32.58 41.38 -15.08
N ALA A 9 -32.75 42.24 -14.08
CA ALA A 9 -31.80 42.56 -13.02
C ALA A 9 -31.57 41.39 -12.05
N MET A 10 -30.31 41.25 -11.62
CA MET A 10 -29.86 40.36 -10.55
C MET A 10 -30.28 40.91 -9.18
N GLY A 11 -31.06 40.13 -8.43
CA GLY A 11 -31.25 40.30 -6.99
C GLY A 11 -30.54 39.16 -6.24
N GLN A 12 -29.46 39.48 -5.52
CA GLN A 12 -28.81 38.56 -4.58
C GLN A 12 -29.67 38.42 -3.32
N VAL A 13 -29.99 37.18 -2.94
CA VAL A 13 -30.47 36.84 -1.59
C VAL A 13 -29.40 35.99 -0.92
N LEU A 14 -28.72 36.58 0.05
CA LEU A 14 -27.76 35.92 0.93
C LEU A 14 -28.55 35.34 2.12
N LEU A 15 -28.69 34.02 2.19
CA LEU A 15 -29.26 33.35 3.35
C LEU A 15 -28.13 32.71 4.17
N THR A 16 -27.79 33.34 5.28
CA THR A 16 -26.82 32.80 6.25
C THR A 16 -27.62 32.10 7.35
N LEU A 17 -27.57 30.78 7.42
CA LEU A 17 -28.16 30.01 8.52
C LEU A 17 -27.03 29.46 9.39
N ALA A 18 -26.75 30.15 10.51
CA ALA A 18 -25.89 29.65 11.57
C ALA A 18 -26.73 28.84 12.55
N LEU A 19 -26.51 27.53 12.61
CA LEU A 19 -27.10 26.65 13.62
C LEU A 19 -26.19 26.65 14.86
N VAL A 20 -26.58 27.39 15.89
CA VAL A 20 -25.99 27.30 17.23
C VAL A 20 -26.74 26.21 17.99
N MET A 21 -26.07 25.10 18.33
CA MET A 21 -26.58 24.13 19.30
C MET A 21 -26.02 24.46 20.68
N THR A 22 -26.87 25.03 21.53
CA THR A 22 -26.62 25.25 22.95
C THR A 22 -26.97 23.97 23.72
N VAL A 23 -26.05 23.42 24.50
CA VAL A 23 -26.32 22.32 25.44
C VAL A 23 -26.75 22.92 26.79
N PRO A 24 -27.88 22.55 27.39
CA PRO A 24 -28.26 23.01 28.71
C PRO A 24 -27.51 22.24 29.80
N THR A 25 -26.88 22.97 30.71
CA THR A 25 -26.48 22.51 32.05
C THR A 25 -27.70 22.48 32.96
N ASP A 26 -28.05 21.31 33.49
CA ASP A 26 -28.89 21.24 34.68
C ASP A 26 -28.11 20.68 35.87
N ARG A 27 -28.10 21.52 36.91
CA ARG A 27 -27.62 21.25 38.26
C ARG A 27 -28.79 20.68 39.06
N CYS A 28 -28.58 19.57 39.76
CA CYS A 28 -29.41 19.20 40.90
C CYS A 28 -28.58 19.35 42.20
N LEU A 29 -28.87 20.39 42.97
CA LEU A 29 -28.76 20.40 44.44
C LEU A 29 -30.02 19.71 44.98
N ALA A 30 -30.12 19.11 46.17
CA ALA A 30 -29.23 18.70 47.26
C ALA A 30 -30.14 17.90 48.22
N VAL A 31 -29.57 17.06 49.10
CA VAL A 31 -29.89 16.99 50.55
C VAL A 31 -28.89 16.03 51.18
N ALA A 32 -28.16 16.54 52.18
CA ALA A 32 -27.34 15.77 53.10
C ALA A 32 -28.10 15.65 54.43
N VAL A 33 -28.13 14.44 55.01
CA VAL A 33 -28.22 14.23 56.46
C VAL A 33 -27.39 13.00 56.78
N GLY A 34 -26.42 13.15 57.70
CA GLY A 34 -25.40 12.16 58.02
C GLY A 34 -25.79 11.13 59.08
N ASN A 35 -24.95 10.10 59.18
CA ASN A 35 -24.37 9.58 60.42
C ASN A 35 -23.36 8.45 60.09
N GLU A 36 -22.13 8.58 60.56
CA GLU A 36 -21.14 7.51 60.77
C GLU A 36 -21.20 7.04 62.24
N PRO A 37 -20.45 6.00 62.72
CA PRO A 37 -19.68 4.96 62.03
C PRO A 37 -19.97 3.52 62.55
N ALA A 38 -19.50 2.48 61.85
CA ALA A 38 -19.13 1.21 62.49
C ALA A 38 -18.14 0.41 61.65
N ALA A 39 -17.06 0.00 62.30
CA ALA A 39 -15.93 -0.75 61.76
C ALA A 39 -16.32 -2.11 61.17
N GLY A 40 -15.70 -2.45 60.03
CA GLY A 40 -15.76 -3.77 59.42
C GLY A 40 -14.56 -3.98 58.52
N THR A 41 -13.53 -4.61 59.06
CA THR A 41 -12.37 -5.10 58.32
C THR A 41 -12.81 -6.22 57.37
N SER A 42 -12.61 -6.06 56.06
CA SER A 42 -12.53 -7.21 55.15
C SER A 42 -11.67 -6.89 53.93
N SER A 43 -10.80 -7.85 53.64
CA SER A 43 -9.59 -7.82 52.83
C SER A 43 -9.81 -7.60 51.33
N ALA A 44 -8.98 -6.74 50.75
CA ALA A 44 -8.79 -6.63 49.30
C ALA A 44 -8.13 -7.91 48.73
N PRO A 45 -8.53 -8.40 47.54
CA PRO A 45 -7.85 -9.52 46.89
C PRO A 45 -6.47 -9.09 46.36
N ALA A 46 -5.46 -9.90 46.68
CA ALA A 46 -4.07 -9.72 46.29
C ALA A 46 -3.88 -9.79 44.76
N ALA A 47 -3.09 -8.85 44.24
CA ALA A 47 -2.58 -8.89 42.87
C ALA A 47 -1.67 -10.12 42.65
N PRO A 48 -1.70 -10.76 41.47
CA PRO A 48 -0.79 -11.86 41.17
C PRO A 48 0.65 -11.36 41.07
N ALA A 49 1.56 -12.02 41.79
CA ALA A 49 2.99 -11.75 41.83
C ALA A 49 3.64 -11.91 40.45
N THR A 50 4.45 -10.91 40.08
CA THR A 50 5.30 -10.93 38.89
C THR A 50 6.51 -11.85 39.11
N PRO A 51 6.84 -12.80 38.21
CA PRO A 51 8.11 -13.52 38.29
C PRO A 51 9.28 -12.59 37.93
N PRO A 52 10.44 -12.71 38.61
CA PRO A 52 11.60 -11.87 38.33
C PRO A 52 12.41 -12.41 37.14
N GLY A 53 12.88 -11.50 36.29
CA GLY A 53 14.06 -11.72 35.46
C GLY A 53 13.84 -12.36 34.09
N ALA A 54 13.45 -11.53 33.12
CA ALA A 54 13.84 -11.75 31.72
C ALA A 54 14.33 -10.41 31.15
N THR A 55 15.51 -9.95 31.58
CA THR A 55 16.30 -8.97 30.84
C THR A 55 16.94 -9.65 29.63
N GLY A 56 16.10 -10.03 28.68
CA GLY A 56 16.51 -10.23 27.31
C GLY A 56 16.08 -8.99 26.53
N SER A 57 16.97 -8.03 26.32
CA SER A 57 16.78 -7.05 25.26
C SER A 57 16.73 -7.84 23.96
N ALA A 58 15.52 -8.09 23.45
CA ALA A 58 15.34 -8.60 22.10
C ALA A 58 16.13 -7.69 21.15
N PRO A 59 16.82 -8.24 20.14
CA PRO A 59 17.51 -7.41 19.16
C PRO A 59 16.45 -6.51 18.51
N SER A 60 16.49 -5.21 18.81
CA SER A 60 15.63 -4.25 18.12
C SER A 60 16.08 -4.25 16.68
N GLY A 61 15.29 -4.87 15.81
CA GLY A 61 15.48 -4.72 14.37
C GLY A 61 15.50 -3.23 13.97
N PRO A 62 15.86 -2.93 12.72
CA PRO A 62 15.86 -1.57 12.23
C PRO A 62 14.50 -0.90 12.51
N LYS A 63 14.51 0.28 13.11
CA LYS A 63 13.28 1.03 13.42
C LYS A 63 12.58 1.44 12.11
N PRO A 64 11.27 1.16 11.94
CA PRO A 64 10.52 1.62 10.78
C PRO A 64 10.58 3.14 10.57
N LEU A 65 10.61 3.58 9.30
CA LEU A 65 10.68 5.00 8.93
C LEU A 65 9.41 5.79 9.25
N VAL A 66 8.29 5.09 9.45
CA VAL A 66 7.01 5.64 9.88
C VAL A 66 6.63 5.07 11.23
N ALA A 67 5.94 5.83 12.07
CA ALA A 67 5.47 5.33 13.37
C ALA A 67 4.37 4.27 13.22
N TYR A 68 4.29 3.31 14.15
CA TYR A 68 3.13 2.41 14.23
C TYR A 68 1.85 3.25 14.50
N PRO A 69 0.72 2.98 13.83
CA PRO A 69 0.40 1.84 12.97
C PRO A 69 0.45 2.15 11.46
N HIS A 70 1.34 3.03 11.01
CA HIS A 70 1.32 3.52 9.64
C HIS A 70 1.99 2.57 8.64
N PRO A 71 1.40 2.35 7.45
CA PRO A 71 2.09 1.67 6.35
C PRO A 71 3.16 2.59 5.75
N LEU A 72 4.08 1.98 5.00
CA LEU A 72 5.15 2.67 4.30
C LEU A 72 5.00 2.46 2.79
N ILE A 73 5.11 3.52 1.99
CA ILE A 73 5.23 3.43 0.53
C ILE A 73 6.58 2.78 0.20
N SER A 74 6.50 1.63 -0.47
CA SER A 74 7.63 0.81 -0.88
C SER A 74 7.96 0.95 -2.36
N GLU A 75 6.97 1.15 -3.23
CA GLU A 75 7.18 1.30 -4.67
C GLU A 75 6.12 2.22 -5.29
N VAL A 76 6.51 3.02 -6.28
CA VAL A 76 5.59 3.84 -7.09
C VAL A 76 5.96 3.73 -8.56
N LEU A 77 5.02 3.25 -9.37
CA LEU A 77 5.13 3.28 -10.83
C LEU A 77 4.31 4.45 -11.38
N PHE A 78 5.00 5.56 -11.67
CA PHE A 78 4.42 6.75 -12.32
C PHE A 78 4.89 6.92 -13.77
N ALA A 79 5.92 6.18 -14.21
CA ALA A 79 6.46 6.26 -15.57
C ALA A 79 6.37 4.89 -16.26
N VAL A 80 5.15 4.45 -16.59
CA VAL A 80 4.87 3.13 -17.17
C VAL A 80 5.70 2.87 -18.43
N PRO A 81 6.57 1.84 -18.47
CA PRO A 81 7.34 1.48 -19.64
C PRO A 81 6.50 1.31 -20.91
N THR A 82 7.12 1.54 -22.07
CA THR A 82 6.47 1.34 -23.38
C THR A 82 6.50 -0.12 -23.79
N GLY A 83 5.54 -0.54 -24.63
CA GLY A 83 5.47 -1.91 -25.13
C GLY A 83 4.91 -2.89 -24.09
N THR A 84 5.04 -4.19 -24.36
CA THR A 84 4.47 -5.25 -23.51
C THR A 84 5.09 -5.30 -22.11
N SER A 85 6.31 -4.79 -21.93
CA SER A 85 6.96 -4.70 -20.62
C SER A 85 6.30 -3.71 -19.66
N GLY A 86 5.35 -2.89 -20.12
CA GLY A 86 4.63 -1.93 -19.28
C GLY A 86 3.31 -2.43 -18.72
N ASP A 87 2.86 -3.65 -19.05
CA ASP A 87 1.66 -4.27 -18.48
C ASP A 87 1.94 -4.71 -17.03
N ALA A 88 1.92 -3.74 -16.13
CA ALA A 88 2.24 -3.95 -14.72
C ALA A 88 1.09 -4.64 -13.98
N ASN A 89 -0.14 -4.40 -14.42
CA ASN A 89 -1.33 -4.95 -13.81
C ASN A 89 -1.68 -6.36 -14.32
N GLN A 90 -0.90 -6.89 -15.28
CA GLN A 90 -1.02 -8.24 -15.86
C GLN A 90 -2.38 -8.56 -16.48
N ASP A 91 -3.10 -7.56 -16.98
CA ASP A 91 -4.39 -7.76 -17.66
C ASP A 91 -4.25 -8.17 -19.13
N GLY A 92 -3.01 -8.20 -19.63
CA GLY A 92 -2.65 -8.60 -21.00
C GLY A 92 -2.50 -7.42 -21.96
N THR A 93 -2.80 -6.18 -21.54
CA THR A 93 -2.65 -4.98 -22.36
C THR A 93 -2.02 -3.84 -21.57
N ARG A 94 -0.88 -3.35 -22.06
CA ARG A 94 -0.26 -2.16 -21.49
C ARG A 94 -1.14 -0.90 -21.70
N ASP A 95 -1.44 -0.18 -20.63
CA ASP A 95 -2.09 1.14 -20.59
C ASP A 95 -1.27 2.13 -19.74
N ALA A 96 -1.00 3.34 -20.26
CA ALA A 96 -0.13 4.32 -19.58
C ALA A 96 -0.68 4.74 -18.22
N THR A 97 -2.01 4.78 -18.11
CA THR A 97 -2.70 5.17 -16.89
C THR A 97 -3.09 3.92 -16.11
N GLY A 98 -3.62 2.89 -16.76
CA GLY A 98 -4.12 1.69 -16.10
C GLY A 98 -3.07 0.90 -15.31
N ASP A 99 -1.82 0.93 -15.77
CA ASP A 99 -0.69 0.21 -15.17
C ASP A 99 0.04 0.98 -14.07
N GLU A 100 -0.27 2.26 -13.85
CA GLU A 100 0.30 2.99 -12.72
C GLU A 100 -0.09 2.33 -11.39
N PHE A 101 0.83 2.31 -10.44
CA PHE A 101 0.53 1.79 -9.11
C PHE A 101 1.29 2.46 -7.99
N VAL A 102 0.73 2.32 -6.79
CA VAL A 102 1.39 2.60 -5.51
C VAL A 102 1.39 1.32 -4.71
N GLU A 103 2.55 0.97 -4.15
CA GLU A 103 2.72 -0.16 -3.26
C GLU A 103 2.99 0.31 -1.83
N LEU A 104 2.27 -0.30 -0.88
CA LEU A 104 2.44 -0.11 0.55
C LEU A 104 2.88 -1.42 1.18
N VAL A 105 3.78 -1.33 2.16
CA VAL A 105 4.15 -2.44 3.03
C VAL A 105 3.79 -2.14 4.47
N ASN A 106 3.49 -3.18 5.26
CA ASN A 106 3.52 -3.08 6.71
C ASN A 106 4.96 -3.23 7.22
N PRO A 107 5.63 -2.15 7.66
CA PRO A 107 7.01 -2.23 8.12
C PRO A 107 7.13 -2.68 9.59
N HIS A 108 6.02 -2.93 10.28
CA HIS A 108 5.98 -3.22 11.71
C HIS A 108 5.94 -4.72 11.99
N ASP A 109 6.24 -5.08 13.23
CA ASP A 109 6.15 -6.45 13.78
C ASP A 109 4.73 -6.82 14.22
N LYS A 110 3.74 -5.95 13.98
CA LYS A 110 2.33 -6.13 14.33
C LYS A 110 1.43 -5.88 13.13
N PRO A 111 0.23 -6.50 13.09
CA PRO A 111 -0.74 -6.23 12.05
C PRO A 111 -1.15 -4.75 12.05
N ILE A 112 -1.35 -4.18 10.87
CA ILE A 112 -1.95 -2.85 10.68
C ILE A 112 -3.23 -2.97 9.87
N ASN A 113 -4.19 -2.10 10.15
CA ASN A 113 -5.43 -1.99 9.39
C ASN A 113 -5.39 -0.75 8.50
N LEU A 114 -5.64 -0.94 7.21
CA LEU A 114 -5.61 0.12 6.22
C LEU A 114 -6.94 0.88 6.10
N ARG A 115 -8.01 0.48 6.79
CA ARG A 115 -9.33 1.12 6.66
C ARG A 115 -9.23 2.63 6.79
N GLY A 116 -9.66 3.35 5.75
CA GLY A 116 -9.74 4.80 5.75
C GLY A 116 -8.42 5.53 5.50
N TYR A 117 -7.30 4.81 5.34
CA TYR A 117 -6.09 5.41 4.75
C TYR A 117 -6.40 5.86 3.32
N ARG A 118 -5.75 6.94 2.89
CA ARG A 118 -5.99 7.52 1.58
C ARG A 118 -4.70 7.74 0.82
N LEU A 119 -4.72 7.41 -0.47
CA LEU A 119 -3.70 7.78 -1.44
C LEU A 119 -4.27 8.90 -2.31
N VAL A 120 -3.54 10.00 -2.48
CA VAL A 120 -3.87 11.08 -3.40
C VAL A 120 -2.62 11.56 -4.13
N ASP A 121 -2.81 12.23 -5.26
CA ASP A 121 -1.75 12.95 -5.96
C ASP A 121 -1.48 14.34 -5.35
N LYS A 122 -0.55 15.11 -5.94
CA LYS A 122 -0.26 16.50 -5.54
C LYS A 122 -1.49 17.43 -5.54
N SER A 123 -2.55 17.06 -6.27
CA SER A 123 -3.79 17.83 -6.37
C SER A 123 -4.67 17.67 -5.11
N LEU A 124 -4.26 16.84 -4.15
CA LEU A 124 -4.91 16.63 -2.86
C LEU A 124 -6.35 16.12 -2.98
N GLY A 125 -6.64 15.35 -4.04
CA GLY A 125 -7.98 14.84 -4.32
C GLY A 125 -8.98 15.92 -4.76
N LYS A 126 -8.52 17.09 -5.22
CA LYS A 126 -9.37 18.17 -5.73
C LYS A 126 -9.63 17.98 -7.23
N GLY A 127 -10.90 18.09 -7.64
CA GLY A 127 -11.29 17.95 -9.04
C GLY A 127 -11.14 16.50 -9.54
N ASN A 128 -10.68 16.33 -10.78
CA ASN A 128 -10.43 15.01 -11.38
C ASN A 128 -9.04 14.48 -10.99
N ALA A 129 -8.75 14.48 -9.70
CA ALA A 129 -7.49 14.03 -9.14
C ALA A 129 -7.50 12.53 -8.83
N LEU A 130 -6.34 11.90 -8.84
CA LEU A 130 -6.17 10.55 -8.35
C LEU A 130 -6.48 10.52 -6.85
N SER A 131 -7.39 9.63 -6.43
CA SER A 131 -7.73 9.42 -5.03
C SER A 131 -8.21 7.99 -4.81
N PHE A 132 -7.68 7.33 -3.80
CA PHE A 132 -8.11 6.02 -3.35
C PHE A 132 -8.25 6.01 -1.83
N THR A 133 -9.34 5.43 -1.32
CA THR A 133 -9.54 5.22 0.12
C THR A 133 -9.61 3.73 0.36
N PHE A 134 -8.74 3.23 1.22
CA PHE A 134 -8.72 1.81 1.52
C PHE A 134 -10.00 1.36 2.23
N PRO A 135 -10.62 0.25 1.79
CA PRO A 135 -11.64 -0.44 2.55
C PRO A 135 -11.00 -1.13 3.78
N GLU A 136 -11.78 -1.96 4.47
CA GLU A 136 -11.23 -2.87 5.48
C GLU A 136 -10.14 -3.77 4.86
N CYS A 137 -8.92 -3.71 5.39
CA CYS A 137 -7.83 -4.58 4.97
C CYS A 137 -6.76 -4.61 6.05
N THR A 138 -6.45 -5.80 6.57
CA THR A 138 -5.36 -5.97 7.54
C THR A 138 -4.13 -6.51 6.83
N LEU A 139 -3.00 -5.84 6.99
CA LEU A 139 -1.69 -6.33 6.58
C LEU A 139 -0.96 -6.91 7.79
N GLN A 140 -0.57 -8.18 7.71
CA GLN A 140 0.37 -8.80 8.64
C GLN A 140 1.76 -8.16 8.50
N PRO A 141 2.68 -8.38 9.46
CA PRO A 141 4.07 -7.91 9.35
C PRO A 141 4.70 -8.27 8.01
N GLY A 142 5.19 -7.27 7.29
CA GLY A 142 5.78 -7.41 5.96
C GLY A 142 4.81 -7.65 4.81
N GLU A 143 3.51 -7.89 5.04
CA GLU A 143 2.55 -7.99 3.94
C GLU A 143 2.43 -6.67 3.18
N VAL A 144 2.11 -6.82 1.89
CA VAL A 144 2.08 -5.74 0.91
C VAL A 144 0.65 -5.52 0.39
N ALA A 145 0.29 -4.26 0.18
CA ALA A 145 -0.87 -3.86 -0.62
C ALA A 145 -0.41 -3.13 -1.88
N VAL A 146 -0.93 -3.53 -3.04
CA VAL A 146 -0.68 -2.85 -4.33
C VAL A 146 -1.98 -2.20 -4.76
N VAL A 147 -1.95 -0.90 -5.06
CA VAL A 147 -3.10 -0.17 -5.59
C VAL A 147 -2.77 0.28 -7.01
N PHE A 148 -3.36 -0.42 -7.98
CA PHE A 148 -3.29 -0.01 -9.39
C PHE A 148 -4.33 1.07 -9.67
N ASN A 149 -3.99 2.01 -10.56
CA ASN A 149 -4.96 2.96 -11.11
C ASN A 149 -6.12 2.20 -11.78
N GLY A 150 -5.78 1.20 -12.61
CA GLY A 150 -6.75 0.26 -13.17
C GLY A 150 -7.71 0.87 -14.20
N TYR A 151 -7.37 2.02 -14.79
CA TYR A 151 -8.06 2.54 -15.97
C TYR A 151 -8.11 1.49 -17.08
N LYS A 152 -9.34 1.11 -17.48
CA LYS A 152 -9.63 0.03 -18.45
C LYS A 152 -9.05 -1.35 -18.11
N GLY A 153 -8.55 -1.53 -16.88
CA GLY A 153 -7.81 -2.74 -16.55
C GLY A 153 -8.68 -3.91 -16.12
N ASN A 154 -8.26 -5.13 -16.46
CA ASN A 154 -8.86 -6.39 -16.02
C ASN A 154 -7.85 -7.24 -15.25
N ILE A 155 -7.46 -6.74 -14.08
CA ILE A 155 -6.40 -7.29 -13.24
C ILE A 155 -6.76 -8.72 -12.81
N PRO A 156 -5.89 -9.73 -13.02
CA PRO A 156 -6.20 -11.12 -12.72
C PRO A 156 -6.14 -11.41 -11.21
N GLY A 157 -6.95 -12.40 -10.77
CA GLY A 157 -6.99 -12.87 -9.39
C GLY A 157 -7.94 -12.05 -8.50
N PRO A 158 -7.90 -12.26 -7.16
CA PRO A 158 -8.68 -11.46 -6.22
C PRO A 158 -8.23 -10.00 -6.22
N VAL A 159 -9.16 -9.09 -6.46
CA VAL A 159 -8.91 -7.64 -6.53
C VAL A 159 -9.99 -6.91 -5.76
N GLY A 160 -9.58 -6.10 -4.79
CA GLY A 160 -10.46 -5.19 -4.06
C GLY A 160 -10.62 -3.83 -4.75
N ASP A 161 -11.46 -2.99 -4.17
CA ASP A 161 -11.63 -1.58 -4.55
C ASP A 161 -11.94 -0.73 -3.30
N SER A 162 -12.26 0.55 -3.45
CA SER A 162 -12.56 1.43 -2.31
C SER A 162 -13.75 0.97 -1.44
N GLY A 163 -14.61 0.08 -1.96
CA GLY A 163 -15.75 -0.48 -1.24
C GLY A 163 -15.53 -1.92 -0.76
N HIS A 164 -14.57 -2.66 -1.31
CA HIS A 164 -14.40 -4.09 -1.07
C HIS A 164 -12.95 -4.46 -0.75
N ALA A 165 -12.75 -5.15 0.37
CA ALA A 165 -11.47 -5.70 0.78
C ALA A 165 -10.86 -6.61 -0.31
N ALA A 166 -9.53 -6.61 -0.41
CA ALA A 166 -8.81 -7.55 -1.26
C ALA A 166 -8.40 -8.80 -0.48
N GLU A 167 -8.62 -9.98 -1.05
CA GLU A 167 -7.97 -11.21 -0.61
C GLU A 167 -6.53 -11.28 -1.13
N SER A 168 -5.76 -12.30 -0.73
CA SER A 168 -4.39 -12.48 -1.21
C SER A 168 -4.39 -12.85 -2.68
N ASN A 169 -3.60 -12.13 -3.49
CA ASN A 169 -3.54 -12.37 -4.92
C ASN A 169 -2.25 -13.12 -5.33
N PRO A 170 -2.33 -14.39 -5.76
CA PRO A 170 -1.15 -15.20 -6.09
C PRO A 170 -0.41 -14.74 -7.36
N LYS A 171 -1.02 -13.88 -8.19
CA LYS A 171 -0.35 -13.27 -9.36
C LYS A 171 0.63 -12.18 -8.97
N PHE A 172 0.46 -11.61 -7.77
CA PHE A 172 1.24 -10.51 -7.22
C PHE A 172 1.88 -10.92 -5.89
N SER A 173 2.50 -12.11 -5.86
CA SER A 173 3.23 -12.62 -4.68
C SER A 173 2.41 -12.64 -3.38
N ASN A 174 1.10 -12.89 -3.50
CA ASN A 174 0.12 -12.88 -2.40
C ASN A 174 -0.18 -11.52 -1.77
N ALA A 175 0.21 -10.42 -2.42
CA ALA A 175 -0.16 -9.08 -2.02
C ALA A 175 -1.69 -8.89 -1.99
N ARG A 176 -2.14 -7.89 -1.23
CA ARG A 176 -3.51 -7.37 -1.25
C ARG A 176 -3.62 -6.41 -2.44
N VAL A 177 -4.27 -6.84 -3.53
CA VAL A 177 -4.34 -6.06 -4.76
C VAL A 177 -5.64 -5.28 -4.85
N PHE A 178 -5.55 -3.99 -5.11
CA PHE A 178 -6.67 -3.09 -5.26
C PHE A 178 -6.63 -2.40 -6.63
N SER A 179 -7.81 -2.09 -7.15
CA SER A 179 -7.98 -1.19 -8.29
C SER A 179 -8.70 0.08 -7.85
N MET A 180 -8.17 1.24 -8.23
CA MET A 180 -8.89 2.51 -8.09
C MET A 180 -10.08 2.61 -9.03
N LYS A 181 -10.16 1.71 -10.04
CA LYS A 181 -11.12 1.75 -11.14
C LYS A 181 -11.10 3.12 -11.81
N GLY A 182 -9.91 3.61 -12.16
CA GLY A 182 -9.73 4.89 -12.85
C GLY A 182 -10.70 5.01 -14.03
N GLN A 183 -11.36 6.16 -14.15
CA GLN A 183 -12.38 6.41 -15.20
C GLN A 183 -11.85 7.33 -16.31
N SER A 184 -10.66 7.89 -16.14
CA SER A 184 -10.07 8.83 -17.09
C SER A 184 -8.55 8.75 -17.07
N THR A 185 -7.92 9.01 -18.21
CA THR A 185 -6.47 9.24 -18.28
C THR A 185 -6.03 10.52 -17.55
N LYS A 186 -6.97 11.38 -17.14
CA LYS A 186 -6.71 12.61 -16.37
C LYS A 186 -6.54 12.35 -14.87
N THR A 187 -6.99 11.20 -14.37
CA THR A 187 -6.80 10.77 -12.98
C THR A 187 -5.60 9.83 -12.93
N SER A 188 -4.42 10.35 -13.23
CA SER A 188 -3.16 9.62 -13.37
C SER A 188 -2.01 10.41 -12.75
N PHE A 189 -0.86 9.77 -12.59
CA PHE A 189 0.35 10.47 -12.21
C PHE A 189 0.97 11.17 -13.41
N SER A 190 1.53 12.36 -13.19
CA SER A 190 2.41 12.97 -14.18
C SER A 190 3.80 12.37 -14.07
N ASN A 191 4.43 12.04 -15.20
CA ASN A 191 5.83 11.60 -15.24
C ASN A 191 6.82 12.66 -14.69
N THR A 192 6.37 13.91 -14.51
CA THR A 192 7.19 15.01 -14.00
C THR A 192 6.44 15.84 -12.97
N ALA A 193 7.18 16.35 -11.96
CA ALA A 193 6.68 17.34 -11.00
C ALA A 193 5.38 16.90 -10.29
N ASP A 194 5.37 15.69 -9.73
CA ASP A 194 4.18 15.13 -9.08
C ASP A 194 4.54 14.36 -7.80
N ALA A 195 3.54 13.88 -7.07
CA ALA A 195 3.71 13.22 -5.78
C ALA A 195 2.60 12.22 -5.48
N VAL A 196 2.93 11.23 -4.65
CA VAL A 196 1.96 10.41 -3.92
C VAL A 196 1.95 10.86 -2.47
N LEU A 197 0.76 11.10 -1.93
CA LEU A 197 0.55 11.43 -0.53
C LEU A 197 -0.30 10.34 0.13
N LEU A 198 0.21 9.80 1.23
CA LEU A 198 -0.49 8.85 2.09
C LEU A 198 -1.03 9.58 3.32
N PHE A 199 -2.36 9.60 3.49
CA PHE A 199 -3.03 10.15 4.65
C PHE A 199 -3.55 9.05 5.58
N ALA A 200 -3.44 9.29 6.88
CA ALA A 200 -4.08 8.48 7.91
C ALA A 200 -5.61 8.67 7.90
N PRO A 201 -6.39 7.72 8.47
CA PRO A 201 -7.84 7.83 8.59
C PRO A 201 -8.26 9.11 9.32
N GLY A 202 -9.33 9.75 8.83
CA GLY A 202 -9.88 10.98 9.42
C GLY A 202 -9.09 12.26 9.13
N VAL A 203 -7.93 12.18 8.46
CA VAL A 203 -7.19 13.35 7.98
C VAL A 203 -7.65 13.70 6.57
N SER A 204 -8.35 14.82 6.42
CA SER A 204 -8.81 15.32 5.11
C SER A 204 -7.74 16.18 4.46
N ALA A 205 -7.30 15.87 3.24
CA ALA A 205 -6.24 16.57 2.48
C ALA A 205 -6.39 18.10 2.25
N GLY A 206 -7.36 18.78 2.88
CA GLY A 206 -7.60 20.22 2.82
C GLY A 206 -7.84 20.93 4.15
N GLY A 207 -7.65 20.26 5.30
CA GLY A 207 -7.72 20.86 6.64
C GLY A 207 -6.47 21.69 7.02
N ALA A 208 -6.63 22.62 7.95
CA ALA A 208 -5.60 23.57 8.40
C ALA A 208 -4.38 22.93 9.11
N SER A 209 -4.46 21.66 9.48
CA SER A 209 -3.33 20.85 9.95
C SER A 209 -3.47 19.44 9.38
N THR A 210 -2.92 19.24 8.19
CA THR A 210 -3.01 17.97 7.45
C THR A 210 -1.63 17.40 7.27
N SER A 211 -1.08 16.83 8.34
CA SER A 211 0.15 16.07 8.17
C SER A 211 -0.17 14.76 7.45
N ALA A 212 0.35 14.60 6.23
CA ALA A 212 0.42 13.28 5.61
C ALA A 212 1.27 12.35 6.50
N VAL A 213 1.00 11.05 6.42
CA VAL A 213 1.90 10.04 7.00
C VAL A 213 3.21 10.08 6.23
N GLN A 214 3.11 10.00 4.91
CA GLN A 214 4.24 9.99 4.01
C GLN A 214 3.90 10.74 2.73
N ILE A 215 4.90 11.42 2.18
CA ILE A 215 4.90 12.01 0.85
C ILE A 215 6.10 11.46 0.10
N VAL A 216 5.85 10.97 -1.11
CA VAL A 216 6.88 10.62 -2.10
C VAL A 216 6.68 11.54 -3.30
N ARG A 217 7.61 12.47 -3.54
CA ARG A 217 7.54 13.45 -4.64
C ARG A 217 8.64 13.22 -5.67
N TRP A 218 8.40 13.58 -6.93
CA TRP A 218 9.42 13.58 -7.98
C TRP A 218 9.38 14.87 -8.77
N GLY A 219 10.57 15.40 -9.07
CA GLY A 219 10.71 16.72 -9.67
C GLY A 219 10.25 17.84 -8.74
N LYS A 220 10.02 19.02 -9.32
CA LYS A 220 9.68 20.23 -8.58
C LYS A 220 8.16 20.32 -8.35
N VAL A 221 7.72 20.19 -7.10
CA VAL A 221 6.34 20.41 -6.67
C VAL A 221 6.30 21.60 -5.72
N ASP A 222 5.60 22.68 -6.12
CA ASP A 222 5.71 23.98 -5.44
C ASP A 222 4.97 24.06 -4.09
N SER A 223 3.93 23.25 -3.89
CA SER A 223 3.14 23.26 -2.66
C SER A 223 2.64 21.87 -2.29
N LEU A 224 3.07 21.39 -1.12
CA LEU A 224 2.65 20.15 -0.51
C LEU A 224 2.42 20.39 1.00
N PRO A 225 1.49 19.65 1.63
CA PRO A 225 1.31 19.74 3.07
C PRO A 225 2.52 19.16 3.83
N ALA A 226 2.55 19.38 5.14
CA ALA A 226 3.52 18.73 6.01
C ALA A 226 3.35 17.19 5.97
N ALA A 227 4.41 16.46 6.30
CA ALA A 227 4.36 15.00 6.41
C ALA A 227 5.26 14.49 7.53
N GLY A 228 4.89 13.34 8.12
CA GLY A 228 5.77 12.62 9.05
C GLY A 228 7.04 12.12 8.38
N LEU A 229 6.94 11.73 7.10
CA LEU A 229 8.05 11.37 6.22
C LEU A 229 7.86 12.05 4.86
N ASN A 230 8.84 12.84 4.41
CA ASN A 230 8.79 13.50 3.10
C ASN A 230 10.06 13.15 2.33
N GLU A 231 9.89 12.44 1.21
CA GLU A 231 10.98 11.87 0.43
C GLU A 231 10.90 12.34 -1.02
N GLU A 232 12.07 12.63 -1.60
CA GLU A 232 12.22 12.89 -3.02
C GLU A 232 12.68 11.62 -3.73
N ALA A 233 11.82 11.12 -4.61
CA ALA A 233 12.11 10.01 -5.49
C ALA A 233 13.11 10.43 -6.59
N PRO A 234 14.07 9.57 -6.95
CA PRO A 234 14.97 9.85 -8.07
C PRO A 234 14.19 9.94 -9.39
N ALA A 235 14.71 10.72 -10.32
CA ALA A 235 14.13 10.82 -11.66
C ALA A 235 14.26 9.48 -12.40
N THR A 236 13.16 9.02 -12.99
CA THR A 236 13.13 7.86 -13.89
C THR A 236 12.28 8.18 -15.11
N GLY A 237 12.75 7.76 -16.29
CA GLY A 237 12.03 7.95 -17.55
C GLY A 237 11.17 6.74 -17.94
N LYS A 238 11.44 5.55 -17.38
CA LYS A 238 10.79 4.28 -17.70
C LYS A 238 10.92 3.30 -16.53
N GLY A 239 9.91 3.22 -15.70
CA GLY A 239 9.86 2.32 -14.55
C GLY A 239 9.42 2.99 -13.27
N SER A 240 9.42 2.21 -12.21
CA SER A 240 9.09 2.66 -10.87
C SER A 240 10.31 3.20 -10.15
N VAL A 241 10.02 3.85 -9.03
CA VAL A 241 10.96 4.01 -7.93
C VAL A 241 10.56 3.03 -6.83
N GLN A 242 11.53 2.35 -6.25
CA GLN A 242 11.32 1.41 -5.17
C GLN A 242 12.25 1.72 -4.00
N ARG A 243 11.86 1.31 -2.81
CA ARG A 243 12.73 1.40 -1.64
C ARG A 243 13.77 0.28 -1.66
N GLU A 244 15.00 0.57 -1.27
CA GLU A 244 16.07 -0.44 -1.26
C GLU A 244 15.96 -1.43 -0.08
N SER A 245 15.30 -1.03 1.02
CA SER A 245 14.99 -1.88 2.17
C SER A 245 13.94 -1.21 3.07
N MET A 246 13.41 -1.88 4.10
CA MET A 246 12.46 -1.27 5.06
C MET A 246 12.90 0.05 5.70
N THR A 247 14.21 0.34 5.69
CA THR A 247 14.79 1.58 6.24
C THR A 247 15.66 2.36 5.24
N GLY A 248 15.81 1.83 4.01
CA GLY A 248 16.64 2.43 2.97
C GLY A 248 15.92 3.54 2.21
N PRO A 249 16.64 4.29 1.36
CA PRO A 249 16.05 5.32 0.52
C PRO A 249 15.22 4.73 -0.63
N LEU A 250 14.49 5.59 -1.33
CA LEU A 250 13.94 5.30 -2.65
C LEU A 250 15.05 5.38 -3.70
N ALA A 251 15.09 4.38 -4.59
CA ALA A 251 15.99 4.27 -5.72
C ALA A 251 15.18 3.99 -7.00
N VAL A 252 15.78 4.23 -8.16
CA VAL A 252 15.19 3.76 -9.43
C VAL A 252 15.15 2.24 -9.39
N HIS A 253 14.01 1.65 -9.73
CA HIS A 253 13.90 0.20 -9.78
C HIS A 253 14.86 -0.35 -10.85
N PRO A 254 15.84 -1.19 -10.48
CA PRO A 254 16.77 -1.76 -11.43
C PRO A 254 15.97 -2.66 -12.39
N PRO A 255 16.26 -2.65 -13.70
CA PRO A 255 15.57 -3.51 -14.62
C PRO A 255 15.84 -4.98 -14.28
N GLU A 256 14.79 -5.72 -13.94
CA GLU A 256 14.81 -7.18 -13.84
C GLU A 256 14.40 -7.76 -15.19
N GLY A 257 15.39 -8.07 -16.02
CA GLY A 257 15.14 -8.44 -17.42
C GLY A 257 14.57 -7.26 -18.21
N SER A 258 13.34 -7.38 -18.71
CA SER A 258 12.66 -6.32 -19.47
C SER A 258 11.75 -5.42 -18.62
N VAL A 259 11.61 -5.68 -17.32
CA VAL A 259 10.63 -5.02 -16.45
C VAL A 259 11.36 -4.14 -15.43
N SER A 260 10.90 -2.90 -15.24
CA SER A 260 11.48 -1.93 -14.29
C SER A 260 10.48 -1.58 -13.18
N PHE A 261 9.78 -2.59 -12.68
CA PHE A 261 8.83 -2.51 -11.57
C PHE A 261 8.55 -3.91 -10.99
N SER A 262 8.02 -4.02 -9.78
CA SER A 262 7.84 -5.31 -9.09
C SER A 262 6.61 -5.43 -8.17
N PRO A 263 5.38 -5.15 -8.64
CA PRO A 263 4.19 -5.13 -7.79
C PRO A 263 4.02 -6.42 -6.98
N GLY A 264 3.97 -6.28 -5.66
CA GLY A 264 3.82 -7.33 -4.66
C GLY A 264 5.14 -7.98 -4.20
N LYS A 265 6.29 -7.61 -4.77
CA LYS A 265 7.57 -8.32 -4.53
C LYS A 265 8.51 -7.62 -3.55
N PHE A 266 8.07 -6.59 -2.84
CA PHE A 266 8.95 -5.87 -1.93
C PHE A 266 9.74 -6.81 -1.00
N GLY A 267 11.07 -6.67 -1.05
CA GLY A 267 12.01 -7.56 -0.38
C GLY A 267 11.91 -7.47 1.14
N ILE A 268 11.01 -8.26 1.73
CA ILE A 268 11.13 -8.66 3.13
C ILE A 268 12.28 -9.67 3.15
N GLY A 269 13.43 -9.31 3.72
CA GLY A 269 14.39 -10.33 4.13
C GLY A 269 13.60 -11.41 4.87
N SER A 270 13.67 -12.66 4.39
CA SER A 270 12.72 -13.72 4.74
C SER A 270 12.39 -13.69 6.23
N ALA A 271 11.12 -13.48 6.57
CA ALA A 271 10.66 -13.63 7.94
C ALA A 271 11.14 -15.01 8.46
N PRO A 272 11.66 -15.11 9.70
CA PRO A 272 12.01 -16.40 10.26
C PRO A 272 10.78 -17.29 10.17
N LYS A 273 10.92 -18.42 9.47
CA LYS A 273 9.93 -19.50 9.53
C LYS A 273 9.72 -19.80 11.01
N PRO A 274 8.48 -19.85 11.53
CA PRO A 274 8.27 -20.31 12.89
C PRO A 274 8.92 -21.69 13.00
N ASP A 275 9.92 -21.78 13.88
CA ASP A 275 10.66 -23.00 14.09
C ASP A 275 9.67 -24.08 14.55
N PRO A 276 9.52 -25.21 13.82
CA PRO A 276 8.72 -26.32 14.30
C PRO A 276 9.35 -27.04 15.50
N SER A 277 10.48 -26.56 16.05
CA SER A 277 11.22 -27.19 17.14
C SER A 277 10.83 -26.77 18.57
N THR A 278 9.68 -26.13 18.82
CA THR A 278 9.08 -26.18 20.17
C THR A 278 8.43 -27.54 20.40
N GLY A 279 9.32 -28.51 20.64
CA GLY A 279 9.02 -29.90 20.92
C GLY A 279 8.09 -30.08 22.11
N LYS A 280 7.05 -30.89 21.86
CA LYS A 280 6.31 -31.67 22.84
C LYS A 280 7.29 -32.61 23.60
N PRO A 281 7.11 -32.87 24.91
CA PRO A 281 7.98 -33.76 25.66
C PRO A 281 7.90 -35.18 25.09
N GLY A 282 9.06 -35.82 25.00
CA GLY A 282 9.27 -37.04 24.24
C GLY A 282 8.73 -38.30 24.90
N ASP A 283 8.62 -39.33 24.05
CA ASP A 283 8.75 -40.71 24.48
C ASP A 283 9.69 -41.44 23.53
N SER A 284 10.53 -42.24 24.16
CA SER A 284 11.74 -42.84 23.64
C SER A 284 11.43 -44.07 22.79
N LYS A 285 12.13 -44.25 21.65
CA LYS A 285 12.54 -45.60 21.25
C LYS A 285 13.78 -45.63 20.36
N VAL A 286 14.64 -46.55 20.73
CA VAL A 286 16.00 -46.85 20.27
C VAL A 286 15.97 -47.93 19.17
N GLY A 287 16.97 -47.91 18.29
CA GLY A 287 17.38 -49.01 17.38
C GLY A 287 16.77 -48.87 15.98
N GLU A 288 17.46 -49.02 14.85
CA GLU A 288 18.62 -49.87 14.54
C GLU A 288 19.25 -49.41 13.20
N LYS A 289 20.56 -49.63 13.03
CA LYS A 289 21.34 -49.42 11.81
C LYS A 289 20.97 -50.47 10.75
N ASP A 290 21.04 -50.16 9.45
CA ASP A 290 22.15 -50.60 8.56
C ASP A 290 21.93 -50.27 7.06
N LYS A 291 23.05 -49.91 6.41
CA LYS A 291 23.51 -50.18 5.02
C LYS A 291 22.71 -49.82 3.74
N GLY A 292 23.45 -49.21 2.81
CA GLY A 292 23.35 -49.49 1.36
C GLY A 292 23.29 -48.23 0.46
N ASN A 293 24.41 -47.59 0.13
CA ASN A 293 25.26 -47.80 -1.06
C ASN A 293 24.84 -47.05 -2.35
N SER A 294 25.72 -46.11 -2.73
CA SER A 294 26.19 -45.74 -4.09
C SER A 294 25.24 -45.27 -5.21
N ALA A 295 25.42 -43.98 -5.53
CA ALA A 295 25.83 -43.44 -6.84
C ALA A 295 25.29 -44.08 -8.15
N LYS A 296 24.60 -43.26 -8.96
CA LYS A 296 24.90 -43.08 -10.40
C LYS A 296 24.08 -41.93 -11.03
N LYS A 297 24.78 -41.02 -11.71
CA LYS A 297 24.33 -40.07 -12.73
C LYS A 297 25.33 -40.20 -13.91
N PRO A 298 25.10 -39.67 -15.13
CA PRO A 298 23.94 -39.66 -16.05
C PRO A 298 24.24 -40.53 -17.31
N PRO A 299 23.46 -40.42 -18.41
CA PRO A 299 24.09 -39.72 -19.54
C PRO A 299 23.19 -38.75 -20.34
N THR A 300 23.87 -37.71 -20.80
CA THR A 300 23.62 -36.85 -21.96
C THR A 300 23.30 -37.60 -23.25
N LYS A 301 22.46 -37.01 -24.13
CA LYS A 301 22.63 -37.03 -25.60
C LYS A 301 21.77 -35.95 -26.28
N THR A 302 22.47 -35.03 -26.95
CA THR A 302 21.99 -34.18 -28.05
C THR A 302 22.16 -34.94 -29.39
N PRO A 303 21.36 -34.66 -30.42
CA PRO A 303 21.93 -34.20 -31.70
C PRO A 303 21.09 -33.08 -32.36
N THR A 304 21.66 -31.93 -32.73
CA THR A 304 22.26 -31.52 -34.03
C THR A 304 21.37 -31.54 -35.29
N SER A 305 21.22 -30.32 -35.84
CA SER A 305 21.11 -29.90 -37.27
C SER A 305 19.92 -30.34 -38.13
N LYS A 306 19.23 -29.36 -38.74
CA LYS A 306 19.43 -29.00 -40.16
C LYS A 306 18.66 -27.74 -40.57
N GLU A 307 19.36 -26.95 -41.37
CA GLU A 307 18.90 -25.79 -42.14
C GLU A 307 17.80 -26.16 -43.15
N HIS A 308 16.94 -25.20 -43.48
CA HIS A 308 16.46 -25.01 -44.85
C HIS A 308 16.21 -23.53 -45.10
N GLU A 309 17.10 -22.99 -45.91
CA GLU A 309 17.00 -21.74 -46.64
C GLU A 309 15.98 -21.92 -47.78
N LYS A 310 15.07 -20.96 -47.98
CA LYS A 310 14.44 -20.77 -49.29
C LYS A 310 14.10 -19.31 -49.54
N GLU A 311 14.89 -18.76 -50.45
CA GLU A 311 14.79 -17.46 -51.09
C GLU A 311 13.68 -17.44 -52.17
N LYS A 312 13.36 -16.21 -52.64
CA LYS A 312 12.53 -15.75 -53.78
C LYS A 312 11.02 -15.61 -53.53
N ASP A 313 10.33 -14.58 -54.02
CA ASP A 313 10.62 -13.57 -55.04
C ASP A 313 9.67 -12.38 -54.80
N THR A 314 10.13 -11.15 -54.96
CA THR A 314 9.28 -9.95 -55.14
C THR A 314 8.94 -9.81 -56.63
N PRO A 315 7.78 -9.23 -56.98
CA PRO A 315 7.90 -8.07 -57.87
C PRO A 315 7.01 -6.88 -57.51
N LYS A 316 7.49 -5.76 -58.04
CA LYS A 316 7.06 -4.36 -57.96
C LYS A 316 5.70 -4.05 -58.61
N ASP A 317 5.12 -2.97 -58.11
CA ASP A 317 4.34 -1.90 -58.78
C ASP A 317 3.05 -2.21 -59.56
N ARG A 318 1.94 -1.72 -58.98
CA ARG A 318 0.92 -0.75 -59.45
C ARG A 318 0.40 -0.77 -60.91
N PRO A 319 -0.84 -0.28 -61.19
CA PRO A 319 -1.55 0.86 -60.56
C PRO A 319 -2.61 0.51 -59.51
#